data_AF-A0A2G6J756-F1
#
_entry.id   AF-A0A2G6J756-F1
#
_cell.length_a   1.000
_cell.length_b   1.000
_cell.length_c   1.000
_cell.angle_alpha   90.00
_cell.angle_beta   90.00
_cell.angle_gamma   90.00
#
_symmetry.space_group_name_H-M   'P 1'
#
loop_
_entity.id
_entity.type
_entity.pdbx_description
1 polymer ?
#
loop_
_entity_poly.entity_id
_entity_poly.type
_entity_poly.pdbx_seq_one_letter_code
_entity_poly.pdbx_strand_id
1 'polypeptide(L)'
;MRLLLSAVVVVVALGGGGWGCAAKATREDCAKACDNVTRLYLGAVERESRSDEVLEGMGEEGATMAREMATLQLDFLSQECQRECVSKPATAEQAECLMNAQTTDDLNKCM
;
A
#
# COMPACT_ATOMS: atom_id res chain seq x y z
N MET A 1 -19.81 8.96 -10.82
CA MET A 1 -18.61 8.54 -11.60
C MET A 1 -17.87 9.77 -12.09
N ARG A 2 -16.81 10.21 -11.36
CA ARG A 2 -15.74 11.14 -11.85
C ARG A 2 -14.70 11.56 -10.78
N LEU A 3 -14.84 11.16 -9.52
CA LEU A 3 -13.92 11.60 -8.43
C LEU A 3 -12.87 10.58 -7.98
N LEU A 4 -12.91 9.32 -8.44
CA LEU A 4 -12.03 8.25 -7.93
C LEU A 4 -10.83 7.91 -8.84
N LEU A 5 -10.55 8.70 -9.87
CA LEU A 5 -9.56 8.36 -10.92
C LEU A 5 -8.23 9.13 -10.82
N SER A 6 -7.99 9.91 -9.77
CA SER A 6 -6.87 10.88 -9.76
C SER A 6 -5.75 10.61 -8.75
N ALA A 7 -5.72 9.48 -8.04
CA ALA A 7 -4.80 9.30 -6.91
C ALA A 7 -3.64 8.31 -7.11
N VAL A 8 -3.42 7.77 -8.33
CA VAL A 8 -2.31 6.81 -8.55
C VAL A 8 -1.43 7.26 -9.71
N VAL A 9 -0.78 8.41 -9.55
CA VAL A 9 0.41 8.75 -10.34
C VAL A 9 1.47 9.25 -9.38
N VAL A 10 2.24 8.30 -8.81
CA VAL A 10 3.44 8.60 -8.03
C VAL A 10 4.55 9.00 -9.00
N VAL A 11 4.63 10.29 -9.30
CA VAL A 11 5.78 10.90 -9.98
C VAL A 11 6.85 11.16 -8.91
N VAL A 12 7.81 10.25 -8.81
CA VAL A 12 9.05 10.48 -8.05
C VAL A 12 9.88 11.52 -8.81
N ALA A 13 9.66 12.79 -8.48
CA ALA A 13 10.53 13.89 -8.89
C ALA A 13 11.54 14.16 -7.77
N LEU A 14 12.64 13.40 -7.74
CA LEU A 14 13.80 13.75 -6.91
C LEU A 14 14.69 14.71 -7.71
N GLY A 15 14.40 16.01 -7.52
CA GLY A 15 15.33 17.10 -7.80
C GLY A 15 16.58 16.97 -6.94
N GLY A 16 17.74 17.24 -7.54
CA GLY A 16 19.04 16.91 -6.99
C GLY A 16 19.50 17.75 -5.80
N GLY A 17 20.52 17.22 -5.12
CA GLY A 17 21.41 17.97 -4.23
C GLY A 17 21.85 17.16 -3.00
N GLY A 18 23.12 16.71 -2.97
CA GLY A 18 23.82 16.41 -1.71
C GLY A 18 24.14 14.94 -1.42
N TRP A 19 25.32 14.49 -1.86
CA TRP A 19 26.26 13.60 -1.15
C TRP A 19 25.67 12.63 -0.12
N GLY A 20 25.37 11.42 -0.61
CA GLY A 20 25.05 10.24 0.17
C GLY A 20 24.27 9.29 -0.71
N CYS A 21 24.93 8.31 -1.34
CA CYS A 21 24.21 7.26 -2.04
C CYS A 21 23.44 6.46 -1.00
N ALA A 22 22.18 6.84 -0.74
CA ALA A 22 21.28 6.02 0.05
C ALA A 22 21.26 4.62 -0.58
N ALA A 23 21.54 3.60 0.23
CA ALA A 23 21.51 2.23 -0.23
C ALA A 23 20.14 1.95 -0.84
N LYS A 24 20.10 1.36 -2.02
CA LYS A 24 18.85 0.98 -2.67
C LYS A 24 18.26 -0.23 -1.94
N ALA A 25 16.95 -0.26 -1.79
CA ALA A 25 16.25 -1.44 -1.32
C ALA A 25 16.55 -2.64 -2.24
N THR A 26 16.76 -3.81 -1.64
CA THR A 26 16.87 -5.06 -2.39
C THR A 26 15.49 -5.54 -2.85
N ARG A 27 15.46 -6.53 -3.76
CA ARG A 27 14.18 -7.18 -4.13
C ARG A 27 13.48 -7.81 -2.92
N GLU A 28 14.25 -8.33 -1.97
CA GLU A 28 13.71 -8.93 -0.75
C GLU A 28 13.11 -7.87 0.17
N ASP A 29 13.78 -6.71 0.32
CA ASP A 29 13.24 -5.58 1.10
C ASP A 29 11.95 -5.06 0.47
N CYS A 30 11.92 -4.91 -0.86
CA CYS A 30 10.72 -4.54 -1.59
C CYS A 30 9.57 -5.54 -1.40
N ALA A 31 9.85 -6.85 -1.45
CA ALA A 31 8.84 -7.88 -1.25
C ALA A 31 8.23 -7.79 0.15
N LYS A 32 9.06 -7.67 1.19
CA LYS A 32 8.61 -7.55 2.59
C LYS A 32 7.86 -6.23 2.84
N ALA A 33 8.33 -5.13 2.29
CA ALA A 33 7.68 -3.82 2.40
C ALA A 33 6.28 -3.84 1.78
N CYS A 34 6.17 -4.36 0.55
CA CYS A 34 4.90 -4.45 -0.17
C CYS A 34 3.93 -5.44 0.50
N ASP A 35 4.42 -6.56 1.02
CA ASP A 35 3.60 -7.50 1.79
C ASP A 35 3.01 -6.83 3.05
N ASN A 36 3.82 -6.09 3.80
CA ASN A 36 3.33 -5.38 4.98
C ASN A 36 2.30 -4.30 4.63
N VAL A 37 2.55 -3.51 3.58
CA VAL A 37 1.60 -2.51 3.07
C VAL A 37 0.26 -3.17 2.72
N THR A 38 0.28 -4.26 1.95
CA THR A 38 -0.92 -5.00 1.56
C THR A 38 -1.68 -5.53 2.77
N ARG A 39 -0.96 -6.11 3.75
CA ARG A 39 -1.55 -6.61 5.00
C ARG A 39 -2.25 -5.52 5.79
N LEU A 40 -1.67 -4.32 5.87
CA LEU A 40 -2.27 -3.18 6.58
C LEU A 40 -3.55 -2.69 5.90
N TYR A 41 -3.56 -2.61 4.56
CA TYR A 41 -4.76 -2.24 3.81
C TYR A 41 -5.85 -3.30 3.91
N LEU A 42 -5.52 -4.58 3.81
CA LEU A 42 -6.49 -5.66 3.99
C LEU A 42 -7.12 -5.61 5.38
N GLY A 43 -6.29 -5.44 6.42
CA GLY A 43 -6.79 -5.29 7.78
C GLY A 43 -7.68 -4.04 7.98
N ALA A 44 -7.43 -2.95 7.26
CA ALA A 44 -8.30 -1.78 7.27
C ALA A 44 -9.66 -2.08 6.60
N VAL A 45 -9.65 -2.75 5.43
CA VAL A 45 -10.87 -3.17 4.74
C VAL A 45 -11.69 -4.14 5.58
N GLU A 46 -11.04 -5.12 6.23
CA GLU A 46 -11.71 -6.07 7.11
C GLU A 46 -12.37 -5.40 8.32
N ARG A 47 -11.73 -4.38 8.90
CA ARG A 47 -12.32 -3.60 9.99
C ARG A 47 -13.53 -2.80 9.49
N GLU A 48 -13.37 -2.08 8.39
CA GLU A 48 -14.41 -1.21 7.84
C GLU A 48 -15.65 -1.99 7.40
N SER A 49 -15.44 -3.10 6.69
CA SER A 49 -16.50 -3.99 6.23
C SER A 49 -17.20 -4.78 7.34
N ARG A 50 -16.73 -4.69 8.58
CA ARG A 50 -17.38 -5.22 9.78
C ARG A 50 -18.02 -4.13 10.62
N SER A 51 -17.94 -2.87 10.21
CA SER A 51 -18.63 -1.78 10.88
C SER A 51 -20.14 -1.94 10.76
N ASP A 52 -20.86 -1.51 11.80
CA ASP A 52 -22.32 -1.54 11.82
C ASP A 52 -22.91 -0.72 10.67
N GLU A 53 -22.27 0.40 10.29
CA GLU A 53 -22.68 1.25 9.18
C GLU A 53 -22.64 0.50 7.83
N VAL A 54 -21.56 -0.23 7.55
CA VAL A 54 -21.44 -1.01 6.31
C VAL A 54 -22.38 -2.21 6.32
N LEU A 55 -22.54 -2.89 7.45
CA LEU A 55 -23.44 -4.03 7.58
C LEU A 55 -24.92 -3.61 7.45
N GLU A 56 -25.29 -2.45 7.99
CA GLU A 56 -26.64 -1.88 7.85
C GLU A 56 -26.92 -1.44 6.41
N GLY A 57 -25.93 -0.84 5.73
CA GLY A 57 -26.09 -0.33 4.37
C GLY A 57 -25.99 -1.39 3.27
N MET A 58 -25.07 -2.34 3.38
CA MET A 58 -24.76 -3.34 2.32
C MET A 58 -25.26 -4.75 2.66
N GLY A 59 -25.53 -5.04 3.93
CA GLY A 59 -25.76 -6.41 4.40
C GLY A 59 -24.48 -7.24 4.48
N GLU A 60 -24.56 -8.37 5.18
CA GLU A 60 -23.40 -9.24 5.44
C GLU A 60 -22.82 -9.86 4.15
N GLU A 61 -23.68 -10.22 3.20
CA GLU A 61 -23.26 -10.76 1.90
C GLU A 61 -22.56 -9.71 1.04
N GLY A 62 -23.10 -8.47 1.00
CA GLY A 62 -22.48 -7.35 0.28
C GLY A 62 -21.13 -6.96 0.88
N ALA A 63 -21.05 -6.91 2.22
CA ALA A 63 -19.79 -6.65 2.93
C ALA A 63 -18.75 -7.75 2.67
N THR A 64 -19.16 -9.01 2.61
CA THR A 64 -18.27 -10.15 2.30
C THR A 64 -17.75 -10.06 0.87
N MET A 65 -18.62 -9.79 -0.10
CA MET A 65 -18.22 -9.59 -1.49
C MET A 65 -17.23 -8.43 -1.66
N ALA A 66 -17.43 -7.33 -0.93
CA ALA A 66 -16.51 -6.20 -0.93
C ALA A 66 -15.12 -6.56 -0.40
N ARG A 67 -15.03 -7.38 0.66
CA ARG A 67 -13.76 -7.90 1.19
C ARG A 67 -13.06 -8.77 0.15
N GLU A 68 -13.77 -9.71 -0.46
CA GLU A 68 -13.20 -10.61 -1.47
C GLU A 68 -12.66 -9.84 -2.69
N MET A 69 -13.39 -8.82 -3.16
CA MET A 69 -12.93 -7.96 -4.24
C MET A 69 -11.71 -7.12 -3.84
N ALA A 70 -11.66 -6.63 -2.60
CA ALA A 70 -10.51 -5.90 -2.10
C ALA A 70 -9.27 -6.80 -2.03
N THR A 71 -9.41 -8.05 -1.58
CA THR A 71 -8.31 -9.04 -1.57
C THR A 71 -7.73 -9.23 -2.97
N LEU A 72 -8.58 -9.41 -3.99
CA LEU A 72 -8.12 -9.57 -5.38
C LEU A 72 -7.39 -8.33 -5.92
N GLN A 73 -7.87 -7.13 -5.59
CA GLN A 73 -7.21 -5.89 -5.98
C GLN A 73 -5.86 -5.72 -5.25
N LEU A 74 -5.81 -6.12 -3.98
CA LEU A 74 -4.61 -6.02 -3.16
C LEU A 74 -3.50 -6.98 -3.60
N ASP A 75 -3.85 -8.16 -4.11
CA ASP A 75 -2.87 -9.06 -4.74
C ASP A 75 -2.22 -8.43 -5.97
N PHE A 76 -3.02 -7.76 -6.81
CA PHE A 76 -2.49 -7.01 -7.96
C PHE A 76 -1.62 -5.85 -7.51
N LEU A 77 -2.06 -5.08 -6.51
CA LEU A 77 -1.31 -3.95 -5.96
C LEU A 77 0.02 -4.39 -5.32
N SER A 78 0.07 -5.57 -4.69
CA SER A 78 1.31 -6.14 -4.14
C SER A 78 2.35 -6.39 -5.24
N GLN A 79 1.92 -6.96 -6.37
CA GLN A 79 2.82 -7.22 -7.51
C GLN A 79 3.31 -5.92 -8.16
N GLU A 80 2.43 -4.94 -8.34
CA GLU A 80 2.82 -3.64 -8.89
C GLU A 80 3.69 -2.84 -7.92
N CYS A 81 3.44 -2.92 -6.62
CA CYS A 81 4.30 -2.34 -5.59
C CYS A 81 5.73 -2.90 -5.68
N GLN A 82 5.89 -4.23 -5.79
CA GLN A 82 7.20 -4.84 -5.94
C GLN A 82 7.88 -4.42 -7.24
N ARG A 83 7.12 -4.35 -8.34
CA ARG A 83 7.63 -3.91 -9.65
C ARG A 83 8.14 -2.47 -9.60
N GLU A 84 7.36 -1.55 -9.04
CA GLU A 84 7.72 -0.14 -8.90
C GLU A 84 8.87 0.07 -7.91
N CYS A 85 8.89 -0.65 -6.79
CA CYS A 85 9.97 -0.60 -5.82
C CYS A 85 11.31 -1.04 -6.43
N VAL A 86 11.30 -1.96 -7.40
CA VAL A 86 12.51 -2.41 -8.11
C VAL A 86 12.86 -1.49 -9.28
N SER A 87 11.87 -0.95 -10.01
CA SER A 87 12.08 -0.12 -11.21
C SER A 87 12.45 1.32 -10.87
N LYS A 88 11.88 1.87 -9.79
CA LYS A 88 12.21 3.15 -9.16
C LYS A 88 12.73 2.83 -7.76
N PRO A 89 14.01 2.44 -7.62
CA PRO A 89 14.53 1.89 -6.39
C PRO A 89 14.30 2.83 -5.22
N ALA A 90 13.37 2.43 -4.34
CA ALA A 90 13.21 3.02 -3.02
C ALA A 90 14.53 2.89 -2.25
N THR A 91 14.77 3.78 -1.30
CA THR A 91 15.93 3.63 -0.41
C THR A 91 15.68 2.47 0.55
N ALA A 92 16.75 1.85 1.07
CA ALA A 92 16.66 0.80 2.07
C ALA A 92 15.93 1.29 3.33
N GLU A 93 16.15 2.55 3.73
CA GLU A 93 15.44 3.22 4.83
C GLU A 93 13.93 3.33 4.56
N GLN A 94 13.55 3.65 3.31
CA GLN A 94 12.16 3.76 2.92
C GLN A 94 11.46 2.39 2.92
N ALA A 95 12.13 1.36 2.40
CA ALA A 95 11.63 -0.01 2.46
C ALA A 95 11.54 -0.51 3.92
N GLU A 96 12.52 -0.19 4.77
CA GLU A 96 12.51 -0.52 6.19
C GLU A 96 11.38 0.17 6.95
N CYS A 97 11.11 1.45 6.66
CA CYS A 97 9.96 2.16 7.21
C CYS A 97 8.65 1.44 6.85
N LEU A 98 8.47 1.11 5.57
CA LEU A 98 7.27 0.42 5.08
C LEU A 98 7.12 -0.99 5.67
N MET A 99 8.22 -1.74 5.87
CA MET A 99 8.22 -3.05 6.53
C MET A 99 7.77 -2.98 7.99
N ASN A 100 8.11 -1.89 8.70
CA ASN A 100 7.86 -1.74 10.12
C ASN A 100 6.60 -0.93 10.46
N ALA A 101 5.93 -0.36 9.47
CA ALA A 101 4.66 0.34 9.65
C ALA A 101 3.61 -0.58 10.31
N GLN A 102 2.84 -0.02 11.25
CA GLN A 102 1.83 -0.77 12.00
C GLN A 102 0.40 -0.35 11.66
N THR A 103 0.24 0.86 11.12
CA THR A 103 -1.05 1.42 10.72
C THR A 103 -0.95 1.97 9.30
N THR A 104 -2.11 2.16 8.67
CA THR A 104 -2.19 2.86 7.38
C THR A 104 -1.67 4.31 7.45
N ASP A 105 -1.74 4.93 8.63
CA ASP A 105 -1.21 6.29 8.84
C ASP A 105 0.32 6.31 8.91
N ASP A 106 0.94 5.24 9.40
CA ASP A 106 2.39 5.11 9.41
C ASP A 106 2.95 4.96 7.99
N LEU A 107 2.20 4.34 7.08
CA LEU A 107 2.58 4.25 5.67
C LEU A 107 2.76 5.64 5.04
N ASN A 108 1.89 6.60 5.38
CA ASN A 108 1.98 7.97 4.90
C ASN A 108 3.22 8.72 5.40
N LYS A 109 3.82 8.28 6.51
CA LYS A 109 5.05 8.88 7.07
C LYS A 109 6.31 8.31 6.42
N CYS A 110 6.20 7.19 5.70
CA CYS A 110 7.31 6.56 4.98
C CYS A 110 7.46 7.09 3.54
N MET A 111 6.56 7.96 3.08
CA MET A 111 6.53 8.54 1.73
C MET A 111 7.00 9.99 1.73
#